data_AF-A0A645IML2-F1
#
_entry.id   AF-A0A645IML2-F1
#
_cell.length_a   1.000
_cell.length_b   1.000
_cell.length_c   1.000
_cell.angle_alpha   90.00
_cell.angle_beta   90.00
_cell.angle_gamma   90.00
#
_symmetry.space_group_name_H-M   'P 1'
#
loop_
_entity.id
_entity.type
_entity.pdbx_description
1 polymer ?
#
loop_
_entity_poly.entity_id
_entity_poly.type
_entity_poly.pdbx_seq_one_letter_code
_entity_poly.pdbx_strand_id
1 'polypeptide(L)'
;MESGYKEISNLMIIYQKDLIENYYATSFEEAFILTNSKNGMLRSILNTVKPGIYNKIASDDGVILNSFMLQRKLSSSKSDFANTLLYEILLCDDDINNPKLSQYIEDGLKFLENKLRGN
;
A
#
# COMPACT_ATOMS: atom_id res chain seq x y z
N MET A 1 6.13 11.48 18.80
CA MET A 1 4.81 10.93 19.19
C MET A 1 5.01 9.44 19.33
N GLU A 2 4.65 8.84 20.46
CA GLU A 2 4.62 7.38 20.59
C GLU A 2 3.73 6.82 19.47
N SER A 3 4.23 5.82 18.74
CA SER A 3 3.57 5.25 17.56
C SER A 3 2.24 4.57 17.89
N GLY A 4 1.91 4.38 19.18
CA GLY A 4 0.72 3.68 19.64
C GLY A 4 0.76 2.17 19.39
N TYR A 5 1.90 1.63 18.94
CA TYR A 5 2.13 0.20 18.77
C TYR A 5 2.58 -0.43 20.09
N LYS A 6 2.32 -1.73 20.24
CA LYS A 6 2.74 -2.48 21.42
C LYS A 6 4.14 -3.06 21.17
N GLU A 7 5.07 -2.67 22.03
CA GLU A 7 6.44 -3.21 22.05
C GLU A 7 6.62 -4.20 23.22
N ILE A 8 7.31 -5.31 22.96
CA ILE A 8 7.64 -6.37 23.92
C ILE A 8 9.10 -6.78 23.68
N SER A 9 10.02 -6.24 24.49
CA SER A 9 11.47 -6.48 24.35
C SER A 9 12.01 -6.07 22.97
N ASN A 10 12.32 -7.04 22.11
CA ASN A 10 12.81 -6.86 20.75
C ASN A 10 11.71 -7.06 19.68
N LEU A 11 10.45 -7.22 20.10
CA LEU A 11 9.30 -7.38 19.24
C LEU A 11 8.45 -6.11 19.24
N MET A 12 7.99 -5.67 18.06
CA MET A 12 6.95 -4.65 17.92
C MET A 12 5.77 -5.22 17.14
N ILE A 13 4.56 -5.07 17.68
CA ILE A 13 3.33 -5.49 17.02
C ILE A 13 2.76 -4.30 16.24
N ILE A 14 2.90 -4.37 14.91
CA ILE A 14 2.36 -3.38 13.97
C ILE A 14 1.09 -3.89 13.31
N TYR A 15 0.16 -2.98 13.03
CA TYR A 15 -1.06 -3.24 12.28
C TYR A 15 -1.63 -1.93 11.75
N GLN A 16 -2.47 -2.01 10.72
CA GLN A 16 -3.18 -0.84 10.20
C GLN A 16 -4.23 -0.40 11.23
N LYS A 17 -3.89 0.60 12.04
CA LYS A 17 -4.77 1.17 13.08
C LYS A 17 -5.29 2.57 12.73
N ASP A 18 -4.56 3.29 11.89
CA ASP A 18 -4.88 4.68 11.55
C ASP A 18 -5.76 4.72 10.29
N LEU A 19 -6.53 5.80 10.14
CA LEU A 19 -7.33 6.01 8.93
C LEU A 19 -6.43 6.38 7.75
N ILE A 20 -6.69 5.82 6.57
CA ILE A 20 -6.10 6.25 5.30
C ILE A 20 -7.25 6.72 4.41
N GLU A 21 -7.23 7.98 3.99
CA GLU A 21 -8.32 8.58 3.20
C GLU A 21 -9.71 8.40 3.85
N ASN A 22 -9.79 8.43 5.19
CA ASN A 22 -10.99 8.19 6.02
C ASN A 22 -11.50 6.73 6.07
N TYR A 23 -10.69 5.75 5.64
CA TYR A 23 -11.03 4.33 5.72
C TYR A 23 -10.06 3.58 6.65
N TYR A 24 -10.60 2.58 7.37
CA TYR A 24 -9.79 1.55 8.01
C TYR A 24 -9.58 0.41 7.01
N ALA A 25 -8.37 0.30 6.48
CA ALA A 25 -8.07 -0.75 5.50
C ALA A 25 -8.15 -2.14 6.15
N THR A 26 -8.81 -3.06 5.46
CA THR A 26 -9.06 -4.44 5.93
C THR A 26 -8.00 -5.43 5.47
N SER A 27 -7.10 -5.01 4.58
CA SER A 27 -5.98 -5.79 4.09
C SER A 27 -4.77 -4.91 3.78
N PHE A 28 -3.61 -5.55 3.58
CA PHE A 28 -2.40 -4.88 3.10
C PHE A 28 -2.65 -4.22 1.74
N GLU A 29 -3.29 -4.93 0.80
CA GLU A 29 -3.56 -4.41 -0.55
C GLU A 29 -4.46 -3.19 -0.49
N GLU A 30 -5.47 -3.18 0.38
CA GLU A 30 -6.34 -2.02 0.55
C GLU A 30 -5.58 -0.83 1.12
N ALA A 31 -4.75 -1.06 2.15
CA ALA A 31 -3.93 -0.01 2.74
C ALA A 31 -2.98 0.60 1.71
N PHE A 32 -2.36 -0.25 0.88
CA PHE A 32 -1.48 0.16 -0.20
C PHE A 32 -2.21 0.97 -1.27
N ILE A 33 -3.40 0.53 -1.69
CA ILE A 33 -4.23 1.25 -2.68
C ILE A 33 -4.65 2.62 -2.15
N LEU A 34 -5.12 2.70 -0.90
CA LEU A 34 -5.54 3.96 -0.29
C LEU A 34 -4.36 4.94 -0.16
N THR A 35 -3.22 4.46 0.33
CA THR A 35 -1.99 5.27 0.50
C THR A 35 -1.51 5.86 -0.82
N ASN A 36 -1.71 5.12 -1.92
CA ASN A 36 -1.20 5.47 -3.24
C ASN A 36 -2.31 5.80 -4.24
N SER A 37 -3.51 6.15 -3.78
CA SER A 37 -4.68 6.32 -4.63
C SER A 37 -4.46 7.33 -5.76
N LYS A 38 -3.62 8.34 -5.55
CA LYS A 38 -3.26 9.38 -6.54
C LYS A 38 -1.97 9.09 -7.32
N ASN A 39 -1.28 8.00 -7.00
CA ASN A 39 -0.03 7.62 -7.67
C ASN A 39 -0.31 7.09 -9.09
N GLY A 40 0.38 7.65 -10.09
CA GLY A 40 0.20 7.29 -11.49
C GLY A 40 0.61 5.86 -11.82
N MET A 41 1.68 5.35 -11.20
CA MET A 41 2.14 3.97 -11.38
C MET A 41 1.10 2.98 -10.86
N LEU A 42 0.57 3.17 -9.64
CA LEU A 42 -0.50 2.31 -9.11
C LEU A 42 -1.70 2.28 -10.07
N ARG A 43 -2.15 3.45 -10.52
CA ARG A 43 -3.29 3.57 -11.44
C ARG A 43 -3.06 2.84 -12.76
N SER A 44 -1.86 2.97 -13.32
CA SER A 44 -1.44 2.23 -14.51
C SER A 44 -1.50 0.72 -14.28
N ILE A 45 -0.93 0.23 -13.18
CA ILE A 45 -0.93 -1.20 -12.83
C ILE A 45 -2.36 -1.73 -12.64
N LEU A 46 -3.22 -1.00 -11.95
CA LEU A 46 -4.62 -1.39 -11.77
C LEU A 46 -5.35 -1.51 -13.12
N ASN A 47 -5.07 -0.60 -14.04
CA ASN A 47 -5.60 -0.66 -15.41
C ASN A 47 -5.04 -1.86 -16.19
N THR A 48 -3.76 -2.18 -16.03
CA THR A 48 -3.13 -3.34 -16.69
C THR A 48 -3.70 -4.67 -16.18
N VAL A 49 -3.82 -4.82 -14.86
CA VAL A 49 -4.21 -6.11 -14.24
C VAL A 49 -5.72 -6.34 -14.28
N LYS A 50 -6.53 -5.28 -14.13
CA LYS A 50 -8.01 -5.36 -14.12
C LYS A 50 -8.66 -4.18 -14.87
N PRO A 51 -8.43 -4.04 -16.20
CA PRO A 51 -8.90 -2.87 -16.97
C PRO A 51 -10.42 -2.67 -16.87
N GLY A 52 -11.20 -3.75 -16.98
CA GLY A 52 -12.66 -3.68 -16.94
C GLY A 52 -13.24 -3.22 -15.59
N ILE A 53 -12.48 -3.35 -14.50
CA ILE A 53 -12.87 -2.85 -13.18
C ILE A 53 -12.38 -1.42 -13.03
N TYR A 54 -11.10 -1.17 -13.33
CA TYR A 54 -10.48 0.14 -13.21
C TYR A 54 -11.20 1.20 -14.04
N ASN A 55 -11.56 0.90 -15.29
CA ASN A 55 -12.25 1.85 -16.18
C ASN A 55 -13.62 2.29 -15.66
N LYS A 56 -14.26 1.53 -14.75
CA LYS A 56 -15.52 1.91 -14.11
C LYS A 56 -15.35 2.88 -12.95
N ILE A 57 -14.13 3.01 -12.43
CA ILE A 57 -13.80 3.74 -11.20
C ILE A 57 -12.61 4.72 -11.39
N ALA A 58 -12.20 5.00 -12.63
CA ALA A 58 -10.94 5.67 -12.96
C ALA A 58 -10.84 7.15 -12.53
N SER A 59 -11.83 7.68 -11.80
CA SER A 59 -11.76 9.03 -11.21
C SER A 59 -10.82 9.07 -10.00
N ASP A 60 -10.48 10.29 -9.54
CA ASP A 60 -9.59 10.47 -8.39
C ASP A 60 -10.18 9.83 -7.13
N ASP A 61 -11.43 10.16 -6.80
CA ASP A 61 -12.15 9.59 -5.66
C ASP A 61 -12.63 8.16 -5.93
N GLY A 62 -12.74 7.74 -7.19
CA GLY A 62 -13.27 6.44 -7.56
C GLY A 62 -12.42 5.28 -7.02
N VAL A 63 -11.09 5.42 -7.04
CA VAL A 63 -10.17 4.42 -6.47
C VAL A 63 -10.33 4.32 -4.94
N ILE A 64 -10.48 5.46 -4.26
CA ILE A 64 -10.64 5.52 -2.80
C ILE A 64 -11.97 4.88 -2.39
N LEU A 65 -13.09 5.33 -2.98
CA LEU A 65 -14.44 4.84 -2.68
C LEU A 65 -14.61 3.34 -2.96
N ASN A 66 -13.79 2.79 -3.87
CA ASN A 66 -13.84 1.39 -4.29
C ASN A 66 -12.64 0.56 -3.79
N SER A 67 -11.84 1.05 -2.84
CA SER A 67 -10.64 0.36 -2.33
C SER A 67 -10.94 -1.07 -1.86
N PHE A 68 -12.03 -1.24 -1.11
CA PHE A 68 -12.46 -2.54 -0.60
C PHE A 68 -12.93 -3.48 -1.72
N MET A 69 -13.56 -2.95 -2.77
CA MET A 69 -13.90 -3.75 -3.93
C MET A 69 -12.63 -4.17 -4.67
N LEU A 70 -11.69 -3.24 -4.87
CA LEU A 70 -10.44 -3.48 -5.58
C LEU A 70 -9.60 -4.56 -4.91
N GLN A 71 -9.35 -4.48 -3.60
CA GLN A 71 -8.57 -5.50 -2.88
C GLN A 71 -9.19 -6.90 -3.07
N ARG A 72 -10.54 -7.00 -3.00
CA ARG A 72 -11.23 -8.27 -3.22
C ARG A 72 -11.09 -8.77 -4.63
N LYS A 73 -11.12 -7.89 -5.63
CA LYS A 73 -11.01 -8.26 -7.05
C LYS A 73 -9.58 -8.59 -7.46
N LEU A 74 -8.59 -8.02 -6.78
CA LEU A 74 -7.18 -8.36 -6.93
C LEU A 74 -6.81 -9.69 -6.25
N SER A 75 -7.64 -10.21 -5.33
CA SER A 75 -7.35 -11.47 -4.63
C SER A 75 -7.03 -12.66 -5.55
N SER A 76 -7.65 -12.72 -6.74
CA SER A 76 -7.40 -13.77 -7.73
C SER A 76 -6.20 -13.50 -8.66
N SER A 77 -5.57 -12.33 -8.55
CA SER A 77 -4.50 -11.84 -9.43
C SER A 77 -3.39 -11.16 -8.61
N LYS A 78 -3.16 -11.62 -7.37
CA LYS A 78 -2.16 -11.06 -6.46
C LYS A 78 -0.75 -11.14 -7.04
N SER A 79 -0.40 -12.29 -7.62
CA SER A 79 0.90 -12.49 -8.26
C SER A 79 1.10 -11.55 -9.45
N ASP A 80 0.09 -11.42 -10.31
CA ASP A 80 0.16 -10.52 -11.48
C ASP A 80 0.33 -9.07 -11.03
N PHE A 81 -0.44 -8.64 -10.03
CA PHE A 81 -0.33 -7.31 -9.44
C PHE A 81 1.07 -7.06 -8.85
N ALA A 82 1.57 -7.96 -7.99
CA ALA A 82 2.87 -7.80 -7.35
C ALA A 82 4.03 -7.83 -8.34
N ASN A 83 3.99 -8.73 -9.34
CA ASN A 83 5.04 -8.83 -10.36
C ASN A 83 5.06 -7.61 -11.27
N THR A 84 3.88 -7.12 -11.69
CA THR A 84 3.78 -5.90 -12.50
C THR A 84 4.28 -4.70 -11.71
N LEU A 85 3.87 -4.57 -10.44
CA LEU A 85 4.36 -3.52 -9.56
C LEU A 85 5.88 -3.55 -9.42
N LEU A 86 6.47 -4.71 -9.15
CA LEU A 86 7.92 -4.85 -9.01
C LEU A 86 8.64 -4.49 -10.31
N TYR A 87 8.12 -4.96 -11.45
CA TYR A 87 8.68 -4.65 -12.76
C TYR A 87 8.68 -3.14 -13.04
N GLU A 88 7.57 -2.45 -12.81
CA GLU A 88 7.45 -1.00 -13.02
C GLU A 88 8.38 -0.22 -12.08
N ILE A 89 8.52 -0.62 -10.81
CA ILE A 89 9.47 0.00 -9.87
C ILE A 89 10.91 -0.17 -10.37
N LEU A 90 11.28 -1.35 -10.88
CA LEU A 90 12.65 -1.61 -11.39
C LEU A 90 12.99 -0.81 -12.65
N LEU A 91 11.99 -0.40 -13.42
CA LEU A 91 12.16 0.43 -14.61
C LEU A 91 12.05 1.93 -14.32
N CYS A 92 11.60 2.32 -13.13
CA CYS A 92 11.40 3.72 -12.78
C CYS A 92 12.73 4.34 -12.34
N ASP A 93 13.29 5.21 -13.17
CA ASP A 93 14.52 5.96 -12.84
C ASP A 93 14.28 7.10 -11.84
N ASP A 94 13.02 7.43 -11.52
CA ASP A 94 12.63 8.54 -10.64
C ASP A 94 11.80 8.03 -9.43
N ASP A 95 12.46 8.00 -8.27
CA ASP A 95 11.87 7.59 -7.00
C ASP A 95 10.61 8.39 -6.59
N ILE A 96 10.42 9.61 -7.13
CA ILE A 96 9.25 10.44 -6.81
C ILE A 96 7.94 9.75 -7.24
N ASN A 97 7.98 8.97 -8.32
CA ASN A 97 6.80 8.30 -8.87
C ASN A 97 6.55 6.92 -8.26
N ASN A 98 7.46 6.41 -7.44
CA ASN A 98 7.31 5.11 -6.80
C ASN A 98 6.17 5.16 -5.75
N PRO A 99 5.31 4.13 -5.71
CA PRO A 99 4.33 3.98 -4.65
C PRO A 99 5.03 3.90 -3.27
N LYS A 100 4.40 4.50 -2.28
CA LYS A 100 4.87 4.52 -0.89
C LYS A 100 4.31 3.33 -0.11
N LEU A 101 5.05 2.85 0.88
CA LEU A 101 4.51 1.91 1.84
C LEU A 101 3.51 2.60 2.77
N SER A 102 2.52 1.86 3.23
CA SER A 102 1.60 2.32 4.27
C SER A 102 2.36 2.61 5.56
N GLN A 103 1.97 3.66 6.30
CA GLN A 103 2.71 4.17 7.46
C GLN A 103 3.07 3.09 8.50
N TYR A 104 2.16 2.16 8.80
CA TYR A 104 2.41 1.12 9.79
C TYR A 104 3.57 0.17 9.41
N ILE A 105 3.82 -0.03 8.12
CA ILE A 105 4.96 -0.81 7.62
C ILE A 105 6.24 0.00 7.77
N GLU A 106 6.22 1.28 7.39
CA GLU A 106 7.36 2.21 7.57
C GLU A 106 7.80 2.28 9.04
N ASP A 107 6.83 2.40 9.95
CA ASP A 107 7.08 2.40 11.39
C ASP A 107 7.74 1.09 11.85
N GLY A 108 7.26 -0.04 11.32
CA GLY A 108 7.85 -1.37 11.53
C GLY A 108 9.30 -1.47 11.08
N LEU A 109 9.58 -1.04 9.84
CA LEU A 109 10.93 -1.06 9.28
C LEU A 109 11.88 -0.14 10.06
N LYS A 110 11.41 1.04 10.45
CA LYS A 110 12.18 1.99 11.28
C LYS A 110 12.49 1.43 12.66
N PHE A 111 11.55 0.71 13.28
CA PHE A 111 11.82 -0.01 14.52
C PHE A 111 12.92 -1.06 14.34
N LEU A 112 12.85 -1.87 13.29
CA LEU A 112 13.88 -2.86 12.98
C LEU A 112 15.24 -2.21 12.76
N GLU A 113 15.29 -1.13 11.99
CA GLU A 113 16.51 -0.36 11.76
C GLU A 113 17.13 0.13 13.07
N ASN A 114 16.32 0.72 13.95
CA ASN A 114 16.80 1.21 15.24
C ASN A 114 17.37 0.08 16.11
N LYS A 115 16.68 -1.07 16.18
CA LYS A 115 17.14 -2.24 16.96
C LYS A 115 18.43 -2.83 16.40
N LEU A 116 18.58 -2.89 15.08
CA LEU A 116 19.79 -3.43 14.44
C LEU A 116 20.99 -2.50 14.53
N ARG A 117 20.76 -1.18 14.58
CA ARG A 117 21.83 -0.19 14.81
C ARG A 117 22.37 -0.20 16.25
N GLY A 118 21.73 -0.93 17.17
CA GLY A 118 22.17 -1.05 18.57
C GLY A 118 21.81 0.15 19.45
N ASN A 119 20.79 0.92 19.06
CA ASN A 119 20.21 2.00 19.86
C ASN A 119 19.14 1.48 20.84
#